data_AF-J9B8A6-F1
#
_entry.id   AF-J9B8A6-F1
#
_cell.length_a   1.000
_cell.length_b   1.000
_cell.length_c   1.000
_cell.angle_alpha   90.00
_cell.angle_beta   90.00
_cell.angle_gamma   90.00
#
_symmetry.space_group_name_H-M   'P 1'
#
loop_
_entity.id
_entity.type
_entity.pdbx_description
1 polymer ?
#
loop_
_entity_poly.entity_id
_entity_poly.type
_entity_poly.pdbx_seq_one_letter_code
_entity_poly.pdbx_strand_id
1 'polypeptide(L)'
;MAVNGLYVVQGEANAVVALLKKAHRNWSHHQQQIHLGHSLLDETDPLLRNFADLRDVFNSVNDLSDMNPDTYLSPFLDVIRSDQTNGPVTAQALSSVAKFLSYGLIDSSSIKASNAVENIADAVTHAKFIGSADSGRDEVVLLKILQVLRTLLLTPVGRLLSNESVCEMMQSCFRISFEPALSELLREVAEATLSDMTQLLFTRLPTFQEDIRHPYIRKLVKRAGHLAGKRKKRKTYFNDIVKNEKGEKDSTGSNIPAPRQ
;
A
#
# COMPACT_ATOMS: atom_id res chain seq x y z
N MET A 1 -10.71 22.26 10.37
CA MET A 1 -10.77 21.66 11.72
C MET A 1 -9.74 20.56 11.74
N ALA A 2 -8.65 20.72 12.48
CA ALA A 2 -7.70 19.64 12.68
C ALA A 2 -8.41 18.58 13.52
N VAL A 3 -8.89 17.52 12.88
CA VAL A 3 -9.30 16.32 13.60
C VAL A 3 -8.04 15.87 14.31
N ASN A 4 -8.05 15.83 15.65
CA ASN A 4 -6.87 15.43 16.40
C ASN A 4 -6.60 13.95 16.08
N GLY A 5 -5.72 13.71 15.11
CA GLY A 5 -5.44 12.40 14.54
C GLY A 5 -4.99 11.40 15.60
N LEU A 6 -4.38 11.88 16.67
CA LEU A 6 -3.96 11.08 17.82
C LEU A 6 -5.16 10.38 18.47
N TYR A 7 -6.29 11.06 18.68
CA TYR A 7 -7.49 10.43 19.23
C TYR A 7 -8.15 9.46 18.26
N VAL A 8 -8.06 9.71 16.95
CA VAL A 8 -8.55 8.77 15.95
C VAL A 8 -7.76 7.46 16.03
N VAL A 9 -6.44 7.54 15.99
CA VAL A 9 -5.59 6.35 16.05
C VAL A 9 -5.74 5.63 17.39
N GLN A 10 -5.80 6.36 18.50
CA GLN A 10 -6.04 5.78 19.82
C GLN A 10 -7.40 5.07 19.90
N GLY A 11 -8.46 5.66 19.34
CA GLY A 11 -9.78 5.05 19.27
C GLY A 11 -9.79 3.75 18.46
N GLU A 12 -9.18 3.75 17.28
CA GLU A 12 -9.07 2.56 16.45
C GLU A 12 -8.18 1.48 17.09
N ALA A 13 -7.07 1.87 17.74
CA ALA A 13 -6.19 0.95 18.47
C ALA A 13 -6.96 0.23 19.59
N ASN A 14 -7.73 0.98 20.38
CA ASN A 14 -8.57 0.41 21.44
C ASN A 14 -9.61 -0.58 20.89
N ALA A 15 -10.19 -0.30 19.71
CA ALA A 15 -11.14 -1.20 19.06
C ALA A 15 -10.48 -2.52 18.63
N VAL A 16 -9.28 -2.48 18.04
CA VAL A 16 -8.52 -3.67 17.67
C VAL A 16 -8.11 -4.47 18.91
N VAL A 17 -7.57 -3.81 19.92
CA VAL A 17 -7.17 -4.44 21.21
C VAL A 17 -8.35 -5.13 21.88
N ALA A 18 -9.53 -4.52 21.89
CA ALA A 18 -10.73 -5.13 22.45
C ALA A 18 -11.12 -6.44 21.72
N LEU A 19 -10.98 -6.48 20.39
CA LEU A 19 -11.22 -7.68 19.60
C LEU A 19 -10.14 -8.74 19.78
N LEU A 20 -8.85 -8.37 19.86
CA LEU A 20 -7.76 -9.28 20.18
C LEU A 20 -7.98 -9.97 21.53
N LYS A 21 -8.28 -9.19 22.58
CA LYS A 21 -8.60 -9.72 23.92
C LYS A 21 -9.81 -10.65 23.89
N LYS A 22 -10.84 -10.34 23.10
CA LYS A 22 -12.02 -11.20 22.91
C LYS A 22 -11.67 -12.50 22.17
N ALA A 23 -10.85 -12.43 21.13
CA ALA A 23 -10.43 -13.59 20.35
C ALA A 23 -9.63 -14.58 21.21
N HIS A 24 -8.69 -14.08 22.01
CA HIS A 24 -7.91 -14.90 22.95
C HIS A 24 -8.78 -15.62 23.99
N ARG A 25 -9.79 -14.94 24.55
CA ARG A 25 -10.73 -15.55 25.51
C ARG A 25 -11.51 -16.71 24.91
N ASN A 26 -11.90 -16.61 23.64
CA ASN A 26 -12.63 -17.66 22.96
C ASN A 26 -11.75 -18.89 22.67
N TRP A 27 -10.45 -18.71 22.43
CA TRP A 27 -9.49 -19.81 22.32
C TRP A 27 -9.31 -20.54 23.66
N SER A 28 -9.26 -19.80 24.78
CA SER A 28 -9.07 -20.36 26.12
C SER A 28 -10.25 -21.19 26.66
N HIS A 29 -11.40 -21.23 25.97
CA HIS A 29 -12.46 -22.19 26.32
C HIS A 29 -12.14 -23.63 25.85
N HIS A 30 -11.18 -23.82 24.93
CA HIS A 30 -10.74 -25.14 24.46
C HIS A 30 -9.61 -25.74 25.32
N GLN A 31 -9.03 -24.99 26.25
CA GLN A 31 -7.96 -25.49 27.12
C GLN A 31 -8.13 -24.97 28.56
N GLN A 32 -8.37 -25.90 29.48
CA GLN A 32 -8.68 -25.71 30.91
C GLN A 32 -8.00 -24.50 31.60
N GLN A 33 -8.86 -23.67 32.20
CA GLN A 33 -8.66 -22.77 33.35
C GLN A 33 -7.30 -22.85 34.07
N ILE A 34 -6.53 -21.74 34.11
CA ILE A 34 -5.94 -21.23 35.36
C ILE A 34 -6.04 -19.70 35.41
N HIS A 35 -6.58 -19.27 36.53
CA HIS A 35 -6.91 -17.95 37.02
C HIS A 35 -5.66 -17.12 37.38
N LEU A 36 -4.99 -16.44 36.44
CA LEU A 36 -4.04 -15.35 36.75
C LEU A 36 -3.89 -14.33 35.60
N GLY A 37 -4.29 -13.08 35.84
CA GLY A 37 -3.66 -11.89 35.27
C GLY A 37 -4.11 -11.43 33.88
N HIS A 38 -5.07 -10.50 33.84
CA HIS A 38 -5.32 -9.62 32.69
C HIS A 38 -4.05 -8.90 32.18
N SER A 39 -3.04 -8.76 33.04
CA SER A 39 -1.73 -8.15 32.76
C SER A 39 -0.70 -9.12 32.16
N LEU A 40 -0.86 -10.44 32.31
CA LEU A 40 0.07 -11.42 31.71
C LEU A 40 -0.23 -11.63 30.22
N LEU A 41 -1.50 -11.49 29.82
CA LEU A 41 -1.91 -11.61 28.42
C LEU A 41 -1.27 -10.54 27.54
N ASP A 42 -1.25 -9.29 28.01
CA ASP A 42 -0.64 -8.15 27.30
C ASP A 42 0.89 -8.31 27.19
N GLU A 43 1.53 -9.08 28.07
CA GLU A 43 2.97 -9.39 28.03
C GLU A 43 3.31 -10.58 27.11
N THR A 44 2.39 -11.54 26.96
CA THR A 44 2.63 -12.78 26.20
C THR A 44 2.24 -12.71 24.73
N ASP A 45 1.22 -11.92 24.37
CA ASP A 45 0.81 -11.76 22.98
C ASP A 45 1.59 -10.60 22.34
N PRO A 46 2.47 -10.87 21.34
CA PRO A 46 3.25 -9.83 20.69
C PRO A 46 2.37 -8.74 20.05
N LEU A 47 1.16 -9.07 19.58
CA LEU A 47 0.27 -8.08 18.97
C LEU A 47 -0.27 -7.12 20.03
N LEU A 48 -0.74 -7.63 21.17
CA LEU A 48 -1.20 -6.79 22.29
C LEU A 48 -0.07 -5.91 22.84
N ARG A 49 1.15 -6.44 22.90
CA ARG A 49 2.34 -5.68 23.30
C ARG A 49 2.64 -4.53 22.34
N ASN A 50 2.58 -4.74 21.03
CA ASN A 50 2.81 -3.67 20.04
C ASN A 50 1.81 -2.51 20.23
N PHE A 51 0.56 -2.78 20.61
CA PHE A 51 -0.42 -1.74 20.95
C PHE A 51 -0.16 -1.07 22.30
N ALA A 52 0.35 -1.80 23.30
CA ALA A 52 0.76 -1.23 24.57
C ALA A 52 1.94 -0.26 24.38
N ASP A 53 2.95 -0.66 23.61
CA ASP A 53 4.09 0.19 23.25
C ASP A 53 3.62 1.45 22.50
N LEU A 54 2.69 1.32 21.54
CA LEU A 54 2.11 2.47 20.85
C LEU A 54 1.40 3.45 21.80
N ARG A 55 0.64 2.93 22.76
CA ARG A 55 -0.03 3.77 23.78
C ARG A 55 1.00 4.53 24.60
N ASP A 56 2.10 3.90 24.98
CA ASP A 56 3.14 4.53 25.79
C ASP A 56 3.86 5.62 24.98
N VAL A 57 4.07 5.42 23.68
CA VAL A 57 4.56 6.47 22.77
C VAL A 57 3.58 7.65 22.72
N PHE A 58 2.27 7.42 22.61
CA PHE A 58 1.28 8.51 22.59
C PHE A 58 1.24 9.35 23.86
N ASN A 59 1.66 8.81 25.01
CA ASN A 59 1.79 9.61 26.23
C ASN A 59 2.93 10.64 26.17
N SER A 60 3.85 10.50 25.21
CA SER A 60 5.02 11.37 25.03
C SER A 60 4.91 12.35 23.85
N VAL A 61 3.81 12.29 23.09
CA VAL A 61 3.63 13.05 21.84
C VAL A 61 2.40 13.95 21.92
N ASN A 62 2.51 15.19 21.42
CA ASN A 62 1.41 16.16 21.40
C ASN A 62 0.65 16.20 20.07
N ASP A 63 1.32 15.94 18.94
CA ASP A 63 0.74 15.95 17.60
C ASP A 63 1.17 14.70 16.82
N LEU A 64 0.21 14.10 16.10
CA LEU A 64 0.46 12.96 15.23
C LEU A 64 1.42 13.32 14.08
N SER A 65 1.45 14.59 13.64
CA SER A 65 2.34 15.05 12.56
C SER A 65 3.84 14.94 12.90
N ASP A 66 4.18 14.94 14.18
CA ASP A 66 5.57 14.87 14.64
C ASP A 66 6.11 13.43 14.57
N MET A 67 5.21 12.44 14.51
CA MET A 67 5.55 11.03 14.49
C MET A 67 5.91 10.52 13.10
N ASN A 68 6.69 9.43 13.05
CA ASN A 68 6.79 8.65 11.83
C ASN A 68 5.47 7.88 11.64
N PRO A 69 4.80 7.96 10.46
CA PRO A 69 3.59 7.19 10.20
C PRO A 69 3.72 5.69 10.47
N ASP A 70 4.89 5.11 10.20
CA ASP A 70 5.15 3.70 10.49
C ASP A 70 4.95 3.35 11.97
N THR A 71 5.28 4.25 12.89
CA THR A 71 5.19 4.01 14.34
C THR A 71 3.77 3.69 14.79
N TYR A 72 2.77 4.37 14.22
CA TYR A 72 1.38 4.14 14.59
C TYR A 72 0.64 3.19 13.65
N LEU A 73 1.18 2.93 12.45
CA LEU A 73 0.63 1.96 11.51
C LEU A 73 1.07 0.53 11.84
N SER A 74 2.32 0.32 12.25
CA SER A 74 2.90 -1.03 12.37
C SER A 74 2.06 -1.99 13.22
N PRO A 75 1.48 -1.62 14.39
CA PRO A 75 0.69 -2.58 15.16
C PRO A 75 -0.57 -3.07 14.42
N PHE A 76 -1.18 -2.22 13.59
CA PHE A 76 -2.31 -2.61 12.76
C PHE A 76 -1.88 -3.48 11.59
N LEU A 77 -0.75 -3.17 10.96
CA LEU A 77 -0.22 -3.95 9.85
C LEU A 77 0.26 -5.33 10.31
N ASP A 78 0.80 -5.44 11.53
CA ASP A 78 1.18 -6.71 12.14
C ASP A 78 -0.04 -7.61 12.38
N VAL A 79 -1.16 -7.03 12.83
CA VAL A 79 -2.44 -7.74 12.92
C VAL A 79 -2.89 -8.26 11.56
N ILE A 80 -2.76 -7.46 10.50
CA ILE A 80 -3.17 -7.83 9.14
C ILE A 80 -2.28 -8.96 8.56
N ARG A 81 -0.99 -8.97 8.89
CA ARG A 81 -0.03 -10.00 8.44
C ARG A 81 -0.10 -11.29 9.26
N SER A 82 -0.63 -11.23 10.48
CA SER A 82 -0.63 -12.36 11.40
C SER A 82 -1.61 -13.45 10.97
N ASP A 83 -1.09 -14.64 10.75
CA ASP A 83 -1.86 -15.86 10.48
C ASP A 83 -2.56 -16.43 11.72
N GLN A 84 -2.36 -15.81 12.90
CA GLN A 84 -3.01 -16.16 14.16
C GLN A 84 -4.26 -15.32 14.43
N THR A 85 -4.55 -14.32 13.60
CA THR A 85 -5.71 -13.44 13.77
C THR A 85 -6.93 -13.99 13.05
N ASN A 86 -8.11 -13.85 13.67
CA ASN A 86 -9.37 -14.25 13.04
C ASN A 86 -9.96 -13.11 12.20
N GLY A 87 -10.84 -13.47 11.25
CA GLY A 87 -11.44 -12.51 10.31
C GLY A 87 -11.97 -11.21 10.94
N PRO A 88 -12.76 -11.23 12.04
CA PRO A 88 -13.22 -10.00 12.68
C PRO A 88 -12.11 -9.06 13.18
N VAL A 89 -11.04 -9.60 13.75
CA VAL A 89 -9.88 -8.81 14.20
C VAL A 89 -9.18 -8.18 13.00
N THR A 90 -8.87 -8.98 11.98
CA THR A 90 -8.23 -8.54 10.73
C THR A 90 -9.07 -7.48 10.01
N ALA A 91 -10.38 -7.68 9.91
CA ALA A 91 -11.31 -6.72 9.29
C ALA A 91 -11.36 -5.38 10.03
N GLN A 92 -11.26 -5.38 11.36
CA GLN A 92 -11.19 -4.15 12.14
C GLN A 92 -9.86 -3.41 11.92
N ALA A 93 -8.73 -4.12 11.86
CA ALA A 93 -7.44 -3.53 11.55
C ALA A 93 -7.42 -2.91 10.15
N LEU A 94 -7.91 -3.62 9.13
CA LEU A 94 -8.09 -3.11 7.76
C LEU A 94 -8.98 -1.86 7.74
N SER A 95 -10.10 -1.88 8.47
CA SER A 95 -11.00 -0.72 8.56
C SER A 95 -10.33 0.50 9.21
N SER A 96 -9.45 0.27 10.19
CA SER A 96 -8.67 1.32 10.84
C SER A 96 -7.69 1.97 9.85
N VAL A 97 -6.94 1.16 9.11
CA VAL A 97 -6.03 1.64 8.05
C VAL A 97 -6.78 2.41 6.96
N ALA A 98 -7.94 1.92 6.52
CA ALA A 98 -8.78 2.63 5.55
C ALA A 98 -9.18 4.03 6.03
N LYS A 99 -9.51 4.18 7.32
CA LYS A 99 -9.83 5.48 7.94
C LYS A 99 -8.61 6.39 7.98
N PHE A 100 -7.44 5.88 8.36
CA PHE A 100 -6.21 6.70 8.40
C PHE A 100 -5.88 7.28 7.02
N LEU A 101 -6.04 6.48 5.97
CA LEU A 101 -5.88 6.93 4.58
C LEU A 101 -6.96 7.95 4.19
N SER A 102 -8.23 7.66 4.47
CA SER A 102 -9.36 8.50 4.09
C SER A 102 -9.36 9.86 4.79
N TYR A 103 -8.88 9.91 6.04
CA TYR A 103 -8.78 11.14 6.82
C TYR A 103 -7.49 11.93 6.55
N GLY A 104 -6.58 11.39 5.73
CA GLY A 104 -5.31 12.05 5.41
C GLY A 104 -4.37 12.14 6.60
N LEU A 105 -4.36 11.13 7.49
CA LEU A 105 -3.46 11.11 8.65
C LEU A 105 -1.99 10.86 8.27
N ILE A 106 -1.76 10.39 7.04
CA ILE A 106 -0.43 10.21 6.44
C ILE A 106 -0.21 11.38 5.47
N ASP A 107 0.74 12.26 5.80
CA ASP A 107 1.08 13.38 4.94
C ASP A 107 1.93 12.92 3.73
N SER A 108 1.35 13.01 2.54
CA SER A 108 2.02 12.69 1.28
C SER A 108 3.25 13.55 0.96
N SER A 109 3.42 14.70 1.61
CA SER A 109 4.58 15.59 1.42
C SER A 109 5.78 15.23 2.31
N SER A 110 5.55 14.39 3.33
CA SER A 110 6.59 13.99 4.28
C SER A 110 7.50 12.91 3.68
N ILE A 111 8.81 13.09 3.82
CA ILE A 111 9.82 12.06 3.51
C ILE A 111 9.59 10.75 4.30
N LYS A 112 8.92 10.82 5.45
CA LYS A 112 8.62 9.65 6.29
C LYS A 112 7.48 8.78 5.73
N ALA A 113 6.69 9.29 4.78
CA ALA A 113 5.46 8.63 4.33
C ALA A 113 5.68 7.49 3.33
N SER A 114 6.77 7.50 2.56
CA SER A 114 6.98 6.52 1.48
C SER A 114 7.05 5.09 2.01
N ASN A 115 7.83 4.85 3.07
CA ASN A 115 7.96 3.53 3.67
C ASN A 115 6.63 3.06 4.27
N ALA A 116 5.90 3.94 4.93
CA ALA A 116 4.58 3.63 5.48
C ALA A 116 3.57 3.23 4.40
N VAL A 117 3.56 3.93 3.27
CA VAL A 117 2.69 3.61 2.13
C VAL A 117 3.03 2.25 1.52
N GLU A 118 4.32 1.95 1.36
CA GLU A 118 4.79 0.63 0.90
C GLU A 118 4.42 -0.47 1.90
N ASN A 119 4.61 -0.22 3.19
CA ASN A 119 4.27 -1.18 4.25
C ASN A 119 2.77 -1.47 4.29
N ILE A 120 1.90 -0.48 4.03
CA ILE A 120 0.46 -0.71 3.91
C ILE A 120 0.16 -1.59 2.69
N ALA A 121 0.74 -1.26 1.52
CA ALA A 121 0.51 -2.02 0.30
C ALA A 121 0.91 -3.50 0.47
N ASP A 122 2.09 -3.74 1.02
CA ASP A 122 2.60 -5.08 1.32
C ASP A 122 1.67 -5.82 2.31
N ALA A 123 1.39 -5.23 3.47
CA ALA A 123 0.58 -5.88 4.50
C ALA A 123 -0.80 -6.28 4.00
N VAL A 124 -1.47 -5.38 3.26
CA VAL A 124 -2.86 -5.57 2.81
C VAL A 124 -2.92 -6.54 1.63
N THR A 125 -1.95 -6.50 0.73
CA THR A 125 -1.85 -7.42 -0.41
C THR A 125 -1.57 -8.85 0.05
N HIS A 126 -0.74 -9.00 1.09
CA HIS A 126 -0.35 -10.26 1.69
C HIS A 126 -1.09 -10.58 2.99
N ALA A 127 -2.26 -9.97 3.20
CA ALA A 127 -3.05 -10.14 4.42
C ALA A 127 -3.36 -11.62 4.67
N LYS A 128 -3.22 -12.04 5.93
CA LYS A 128 -3.51 -13.40 6.38
C LYS A 128 -4.52 -13.35 7.52
N PHE A 129 -5.37 -14.37 7.56
CA PHE A 129 -6.30 -14.56 8.67
C PHE A 129 -6.74 -16.02 8.71
N ILE A 130 -7.15 -16.46 9.90
CA ILE A 130 -7.72 -17.78 10.11
C ILE A 130 -9.10 -17.81 9.42
N GLY A 131 -9.21 -18.61 8.36
CA GLY A 131 -10.45 -18.83 7.64
C GLY A 131 -11.55 -19.37 8.56
N SER A 132 -12.75 -18.86 8.40
CA SER A 132 -13.92 -19.29 9.16
C SER A 132 -14.61 -20.47 8.49
N ALA A 133 -15.37 -21.26 9.27
CA ALA A 133 -16.32 -22.21 8.70
C ALA A 133 -17.47 -21.51 7.94
N ASP A 134 -17.66 -20.21 8.19
CA ASP A 134 -18.62 -19.34 7.53
C ASP A 134 -17.90 -18.49 6.47
N SER A 135 -18.01 -18.90 5.20
CA SER A 135 -17.36 -18.23 4.07
C SER A 135 -17.75 -16.75 3.96
N GLY A 136 -18.94 -16.36 4.43
CA GLY A 136 -19.38 -14.97 4.43
C GLY A 136 -18.52 -14.06 5.32
N ARG A 137 -17.97 -14.58 6.42
CA ARG A 137 -17.05 -13.79 7.28
C ARG A 137 -15.72 -13.53 6.59
N ASP A 138 -15.22 -14.50 5.84
CA ASP A 138 -13.97 -14.39 5.12
C ASP A 138 -14.13 -13.40 3.95
N GLU A 139 -15.28 -13.43 3.27
CA GLU A 139 -15.63 -12.44 2.23
C GLU A 139 -15.69 -11.00 2.77
N VAL A 140 -16.14 -10.79 4.01
CA VAL A 140 -16.10 -9.46 4.63
C VAL A 140 -14.65 -8.97 4.77
N VAL A 141 -13.70 -9.84 5.12
CA VAL A 141 -12.28 -9.46 5.18
C VAL A 141 -11.76 -9.12 3.79
N LEU A 142 -12.07 -9.93 2.78
CA LEU A 142 -11.69 -9.66 1.39
C LEU A 142 -12.26 -8.34 0.87
N LEU A 143 -13.52 -8.03 1.21
CA LEU A 143 -14.13 -6.73 0.91
C LEU A 143 -13.35 -5.58 1.55
N LYS A 144 -12.90 -5.76 2.82
CA LYS A 144 -12.06 -4.77 3.50
C LYS A 144 -10.69 -4.61 2.87
N ILE A 145 -10.08 -5.68 2.40
CA ILE A 145 -8.83 -5.64 1.62
C ILE A 145 -9.03 -4.78 0.36
N LEU A 146 -10.05 -5.06 -0.46
CA LEU A 146 -10.36 -4.28 -1.65
C LEU A 146 -10.56 -2.79 -1.34
N GLN A 147 -11.31 -2.47 -0.27
CA GLN A 147 -11.53 -1.09 0.17
C GLN A 147 -10.24 -0.37 0.54
N VAL A 148 -9.32 -1.03 1.26
CA VAL A 148 -8.03 -0.43 1.63
C VAL A 148 -7.15 -0.24 0.40
N LEU A 149 -7.00 -1.25 -0.45
CA LEU A 149 -6.18 -1.17 -1.67
C LEU A 149 -6.66 -0.04 -2.58
N ARG A 150 -7.98 0.05 -2.80
CA ARG A 150 -8.61 1.14 -3.55
C ARG A 150 -8.29 2.50 -2.93
N THR A 151 -8.53 2.66 -1.64
CA THR A 151 -8.33 3.94 -0.94
C THR A 151 -6.86 4.36 -0.96
N LEU A 152 -5.93 3.43 -0.75
CA LEU A 152 -4.49 3.68 -0.78
C LEU A 152 -4.05 4.26 -2.13
N LEU A 153 -4.46 3.65 -3.24
CA LEU A 153 -4.06 4.10 -4.57
C LEU A 153 -4.70 5.44 -4.96
N LEU A 154 -5.98 5.62 -4.61
CA LEU A 154 -6.78 6.79 -5.02
C LEU A 154 -6.51 8.05 -4.20
N THR A 155 -5.95 7.92 -2.99
CA THR A 155 -5.57 9.07 -2.16
C THR A 155 -4.22 9.68 -2.60
N PRO A 156 -3.88 10.91 -2.15
CA PRO A 156 -2.63 11.57 -2.54
C PRO A 156 -1.36 10.76 -2.22
N VAL A 157 -1.37 10.02 -1.10
CA VAL A 157 -0.26 9.15 -0.67
C VAL A 157 0.00 8.01 -1.65
N GLY A 158 -0.99 7.59 -2.45
CA GLY A 158 -0.82 6.58 -3.51
C GLY A 158 0.11 7.01 -4.65
N ARG A 159 0.63 8.25 -4.65
CA ARG A 159 1.74 8.66 -5.55
C ARG A 159 3.11 8.19 -5.06
N LEU A 160 3.22 7.79 -3.80
CA LEU A 160 4.45 7.29 -3.18
C LEU A 160 4.65 5.80 -3.44
N LEU A 161 3.64 5.10 -3.97
CA LEU A 161 3.73 3.68 -4.33
C LEU A 161 4.65 3.45 -5.51
N SER A 162 5.49 2.43 -5.40
CA SER A 162 6.26 1.87 -6.49
C SER A 162 5.34 1.23 -7.54
N ASN A 163 5.83 1.15 -8.77
CA ASN A 163 5.10 0.45 -9.84
C ASN A 163 4.91 -1.05 -9.53
N GLU A 164 5.82 -1.64 -8.76
CA GLU A 164 5.74 -3.05 -8.35
C GLU A 164 4.59 -3.25 -7.39
N SER A 165 4.51 -2.43 -6.34
CA SER A 165 3.42 -2.45 -5.35
C SER A 165 2.07 -2.20 -6.02
N VAL A 166 1.97 -1.23 -6.94
CA VAL A 166 0.72 -1.01 -7.70
C VAL A 166 0.33 -2.26 -8.50
N CYS A 167 1.28 -2.90 -9.18
CA CYS A 167 1.03 -4.12 -9.94
C CYS A 167 0.58 -5.28 -9.03
N GLU A 168 1.20 -5.46 -7.86
CA GLU A 168 0.83 -6.50 -6.90
C GLU A 168 -0.57 -6.27 -6.32
N MET A 169 -0.90 -5.02 -5.95
CA MET A 169 -2.23 -4.65 -5.47
C MET A 169 -3.31 -4.97 -6.52
N MET A 170 -3.09 -4.59 -7.79
CA MET A 170 -4.03 -4.91 -8.87
C MET A 170 -4.13 -6.42 -9.12
N GLN A 171 -3.02 -7.16 -9.03
CA GLN A 171 -3.05 -8.63 -9.13
C GLN A 171 -3.88 -9.26 -8.01
N SER A 172 -3.79 -8.73 -6.78
CA SER A 172 -4.63 -9.17 -5.67
C SER A 172 -6.12 -8.97 -5.97
N CYS A 173 -6.51 -7.81 -6.52
CA CYS A 173 -7.88 -7.57 -6.95
C CYS A 173 -8.32 -8.53 -8.08
N PHE A 174 -7.46 -8.84 -9.05
CA PHE A 174 -7.76 -9.82 -10.09
C PHE A 174 -7.99 -11.22 -9.52
N ARG A 175 -7.18 -11.66 -8.55
CA ARG A 175 -7.36 -12.96 -7.88
C ARG A 175 -8.75 -13.08 -7.26
N ILE A 176 -9.22 -12.03 -6.58
CA ILE A 176 -10.57 -11.99 -5.99
C ILE A 176 -11.64 -11.99 -7.09
N SER A 177 -11.46 -11.17 -8.14
CA SER A 177 -12.43 -11.02 -9.25
C SER A 177 -12.66 -12.34 -10.00
N PHE A 178 -11.65 -13.21 -10.08
CA PHE A 178 -11.71 -14.47 -10.82
C PHE A 178 -11.86 -15.72 -9.93
N GLU A 179 -12.07 -15.58 -8.62
CA GLU A 179 -12.26 -16.73 -7.73
C GLU A 179 -13.72 -17.22 -7.76
N PRO A 180 -14.02 -18.36 -8.41
CA PRO A 180 -15.39 -18.86 -8.55
C PRO A 180 -16.04 -19.22 -7.21
N ALA A 181 -15.25 -19.53 -6.18
CA ALA A 181 -15.74 -19.90 -4.85
C ALA A 181 -16.33 -18.72 -4.05
N LEU A 182 -16.04 -17.48 -4.44
CA LEU A 182 -16.56 -16.28 -3.77
C LEU A 182 -17.93 -15.86 -4.32
N SER A 183 -18.65 -15.02 -3.58
CA SER A 183 -19.90 -14.43 -4.06
C SER A 183 -19.71 -13.56 -5.30
N GLU A 184 -20.75 -13.53 -6.13
CA GLU A 184 -20.82 -12.65 -7.31
C GLU A 184 -20.67 -11.17 -6.92
N LEU A 185 -21.30 -10.76 -5.82
CA LEU A 185 -21.20 -9.40 -5.32
C LEU A 185 -19.74 -9.01 -5.01
N LEU A 186 -18.98 -9.88 -4.34
CA LEU A 186 -17.59 -9.59 -4.01
C LEU A 186 -16.72 -9.51 -5.27
N ARG A 187 -16.95 -10.41 -6.25
CA ARG A 187 -16.26 -10.35 -7.55
C ARG A 187 -16.54 -9.04 -8.29
N GLU A 188 -17.81 -8.62 -8.36
CA GLU A 188 -18.21 -7.34 -8.98
C GLU A 188 -17.55 -6.13 -8.29
N VAL A 189 -17.44 -6.14 -6.96
CA VAL A 189 -16.74 -5.08 -6.23
C VAL A 189 -15.22 -5.08 -6.53
N ALA A 190 -14.62 -6.25 -6.73
CA ALA A 190 -13.22 -6.37 -7.11
C ALA A 190 -12.98 -5.83 -8.54
N GLU A 191 -13.87 -6.13 -9.48
CA GLU A 191 -13.85 -5.58 -10.84
C GLU A 191 -14.02 -4.06 -10.85
N ALA A 192 -14.99 -3.53 -10.11
CA ALA A 192 -15.18 -2.09 -9.95
C ALA A 192 -13.93 -1.42 -9.36
N THR A 193 -13.28 -2.05 -8.37
CA THR A 193 -12.02 -1.58 -7.78
C THR A 193 -10.90 -1.52 -8.82
N LEU A 194 -10.74 -2.57 -9.64
CA LEU A 194 -9.76 -2.59 -10.74
C LEU A 194 -10.02 -1.49 -11.76
N SER A 195 -11.29 -1.24 -12.09
CA SER A 195 -11.70 -0.17 -13.01
C SER A 195 -11.27 1.19 -12.48
N ASP A 196 -11.55 1.49 -11.21
CA ASP A 196 -11.17 2.74 -10.56
C ASP A 196 -9.65 2.94 -10.52
N MET A 197 -8.90 1.89 -10.15
CA MET A 197 -7.44 1.91 -10.14
C MET A 197 -6.87 2.17 -11.54
N THR A 198 -7.41 1.47 -12.54
CA THR A 198 -7.00 1.62 -13.94
C THR A 198 -7.29 3.03 -14.43
N GLN A 199 -8.50 3.54 -14.22
CA GLN A 199 -8.88 4.89 -14.61
C GLN A 199 -7.94 5.92 -14.01
N LEU A 200 -7.61 5.82 -12.72
CA LEU A 200 -6.66 6.73 -12.08
C LEU A 200 -5.28 6.69 -12.76
N LEU A 201 -4.73 5.50 -13.03
CA LEU A 201 -3.45 5.38 -13.72
C LEU A 201 -3.49 6.05 -15.10
N PHE A 202 -4.55 5.84 -15.88
CA PHE A 202 -4.72 6.48 -17.18
C PHE A 202 -4.87 8.00 -17.08
N THR A 203 -5.55 8.52 -16.05
CA THR A 203 -5.64 9.98 -15.82
C THR A 203 -4.30 10.61 -15.46
N ARG A 204 -3.37 9.83 -14.88
CA ARG A 204 -2.01 10.29 -14.53
C ARG A 204 -1.02 10.17 -15.69
N LEU A 205 -1.35 9.48 -16.79
CA LEU A 205 -0.44 9.34 -17.94
C LEU A 205 0.16 10.66 -18.46
N PRO A 206 -0.58 11.79 -18.53
CA PRO A 206 0.00 13.06 -18.97
C PRO A 206 1.12 13.58 -18.07
N THR A 207 1.19 13.15 -16.81
CA THR A 207 2.25 13.56 -15.87
C THR A 207 3.47 12.64 -15.94
N PHE A 208 3.39 11.51 -16.64
CA PHE A 208 4.48 10.56 -16.75
C PHE A 208 5.54 11.13 -17.69
N GLN A 209 6.78 11.21 -17.22
CA GLN A 209 7.90 11.60 -18.07
C GLN A 209 8.26 10.39 -18.95
N GLU A 210 8.33 10.59 -20.27
CA GLU A 210 8.79 9.54 -21.19
C GLU A 210 10.26 9.22 -20.90
N ASP A 211 10.55 8.10 -20.22
CA ASP A 211 11.92 7.59 -20.17
C ASP A 211 12.25 6.86 -21.49
N ILE A 212 12.76 7.62 -22.46
CA ILE A 212 13.15 7.14 -23.80
C ILE A 212 14.24 6.04 -23.71
N ARG A 213 14.90 5.91 -22.56
CA ARG A 213 15.92 4.87 -22.31
C ARG A 213 15.33 3.57 -21.78
N HIS A 214 14.07 3.57 -21.34
CA HIS A 214 13.43 2.38 -20.78
C HIS A 214 13.36 1.25 -21.82
N PRO A 215 13.92 0.04 -21.54
CA PRO A 215 14.05 -1.04 -22.52
C PRO A 215 12.71 -1.46 -23.15
N TYR A 216 11.62 -1.39 -22.40
CA TYR A 216 10.28 -1.74 -22.88
C TYR A 216 9.73 -0.71 -23.87
N ILE A 217 9.99 0.59 -23.67
CA ILE A 217 9.55 1.64 -24.59
C ILE A 217 10.29 1.49 -25.93
N ARG A 218 11.59 1.20 -25.91
CA ARG A 218 12.36 0.92 -27.13
C ARG A 218 11.79 -0.27 -27.92
N LYS A 219 11.36 -1.35 -27.24
CA LYS A 219 10.75 -2.52 -27.90
C LYS A 219 9.37 -2.20 -28.49
N LEU A 220 8.53 -1.46 -27.76
CA LEU A 220 7.19 -1.06 -28.22
C LEU A 220 7.26 -0.08 -29.39
N VAL A 221 8.15 0.93 -29.35
CA VAL A 221 8.36 1.89 -30.44
C VAL A 221 8.90 1.18 -31.69
N LYS A 222 9.84 0.24 -31.54
CA LYS A 222 10.35 -0.56 -32.68
C LYS A 222 9.26 -1.42 -33.32
N ARG A 223 8.32 -1.97 -32.54
CA ARG A 223 7.14 -2.71 -33.06
C ARG A 223 6.14 -1.79 -33.75
N ALA A 224 5.81 -0.63 -33.17
CA ALA A 224 4.91 0.35 -33.79
C ALA A 224 5.48 0.90 -35.11
N GLY A 225 6.80 1.04 -35.22
CA GLY A 225 7.49 1.45 -36.44
C GLY A 225 7.37 0.45 -37.61
N HIS A 226 7.10 -0.83 -37.35
CA HIS A 226 6.85 -1.84 -38.39
C HIS A 226 5.41 -1.81 -38.91
N LEU A 227 4.45 -1.34 -38.09
CA LEU A 227 3.03 -1.27 -38.47
C LEU A 227 2.65 0.10 -39.08
N ALA A 228 3.39 1.17 -38.76
CA ALA A 228 3.07 2.53 -39.18
C ALA A 228 3.76 2.93 -40.50
N GLY A 229 3.30 2.39 -41.62
CA GLY A 229 3.44 3.05 -42.91
C GLY A 229 2.68 4.39 -42.87
N LYS A 230 3.40 5.52 -42.96
CA LYS A 230 2.89 6.92 -43.01
C LYS A 230 2.50 7.59 -41.67
N ARG A 231 3.47 7.84 -40.78
CA ARG A 231 3.40 9.01 -39.87
C ARG A 231 4.75 9.74 -39.81
N LYS A 232 4.97 10.59 -40.83
CA LYS A 232 6.23 11.31 -41.09
C LYS A 232 6.60 12.37 -40.02
N LYS A 233 5.68 12.76 -39.11
CA LYS A 233 5.93 13.80 -38.08
C LYS A 233 6.66 13.30 -36.82
N ARG A 234 6.48 12.03 -36.41
CA ARG A 234 7.06 11.50 -35.16
C ARG A 234 8.52 11.05 -35.32
N LYS A 235 8.92 10.74 -36.55
CA LYS A 235 10.29 10.29 -36.89
C LYS A 235 11.29 11.45 -36.92
N THR A 236 10.84 12.66 -37.26
CA THR A 236 11.67 13.87 -37.31
C THR A 236 12.10 14.28 -35.92
N TYR A 237 11.16 14.38 -34.97
CA TYR A 237 11.45 14.71 -33.57
C TYR A 237 12.45 13.75 -32.91
N PHE A 238 12.32 12.44 -33.16
CA PHE A 238 13.25 11.45 -32.62
C PHE A 238 14.66 11.56 -33.23
N ASN A 239 14.76 11.81 -34.54
CA ASN A 239 16.05 12.01 -35.20
C ASN A 239 16.73 13.31 -34.77
N ASP A 240 15.96 14.36 -34.46
CA ASP A 240 16.49 15.64 -34.01
C ASP A 240 17.06 15.56 -32.58
N ILE A 241 16.42 14.80 -31.68
CA ILE A 241 16.95 14.53 -30.33
C ILE A 241 18.22 13.68 -30.39
N VAL A 242 18.21 12.60 -31.18
CA VAL A 242 19.40 11.71 -31.34
C VAL A 242 20.56 12.42 -32.04
N LYS A 243 20.29 13.37 -32.93
CA LYS A 243 21.33 14.21 -33.57
C LYS A 243 21.89 15.25 -32.60
N ASN A 244 21.06 15.91 -31.81
CA ASN A 244 21.52 16.90 -30.83
C ASN A 244 22.42 16.25 -29.76
N GLU A 245 22.08 15.05 -29.28
CA GLU A 245 22.93 14.33 -28.30
C GLU A 245 24.23 13.75 -28.90
N LYS A 246 24.27 13.45 -30.21
CA LYS A 246 25.52 13.05 -30.88
C LYS A 246 26.44 14.24 -31.15
N GLY A 247 25.89 15.40 -31.50
CA GLY A 247 26.66 16.64 -31.68
C GLY A 247 27.35 17.10 -30.40
N GLU A 248 26.71 16.91 -29.25
CA GLU A 248 27.25 17.30 -27.94
C GLU A 248 28.43 16.43 -27.48
N LYS A 249 28.50 15.16 -27.94
CA LYS A 249 29.62 14.25 -27.65
C LYS A 249 30.84 14.45 -28.55
N ASP A 250 30.64 14.93 -29.79
CA ASP A 250 31.75 15.19 -30.73
C ASP A 250 32.43 16.56 -30.48
N SER A 251 31.77 17.52 -29.81
CA SER A 251 32.34 18.83 -29.49
C SER A 251 33.28 18.86 -28.28
N THR A 252 33.34 17.80 -27.46
CA THR A 252 34.25 17.72 -26.30
C THR A 252 35.59 17.03 -26.60
N GLY A 253 35.89 16.79 -27.87
CA GLY A 253 37.05 16.00 -28.32
C GLY A 253 38.11 16.77 -29.10
N SER A 254 38.58 17.94 -28.64
CA SER A 254 39.93 18.44 -28.97
C SER A 254 40.22 19.76 -28.27
N ASN A 255 41.05 19.73 -27.24
CA ASN A 255 42.02 20.78 -26.91
C ASN A 255 42.80 20.33 -25.67
N ILE A 256 43.84 19.51 -25.91
CA ILE A 256 44.92 19.31 -24.95
C ILE A 256 46.12 20.09 -25.48
N PRO A 257 46.61 21.14 -24.79
CA PRO A 257 47.97 21.59 -24.95
C PRO A 257 48.88 20.80 -23.99
N ALA A 258 50.01 20.32 -24.52
CA ALA A 258 51.05 19.54 -23.88
C ALA A 258 51.72 20.23 -22.68
N PRO A 259 52.40 19.48 -21.77
CA PRO A 259 52.98 20.04 -20.56
C PRO A 259 54.28 20.78 -20.87
N ARG A 260 54.50 21.92 -20.19
CA ARG A 260 55.83 22.53 -20.07
C ARG A 260 56.34 22.38 -18.64
N GLN A 261 57.65 22.17 -18.60
CA GLN A 261 58.55 21.81 -17.50
C GLN A 261 58.43 22.67 -16.26
#